data_AF-A0A960JUE0-F1
#
_entry.id   AF-A0A960JUE0-F1
#
_cell.length_a   1.000
_cell.length_b   1.000
_cell.length_c   1.000
_cell.angle_alpha   90.00
_cell.angle_beta   90.00
_cell.angle_gamma   90.00
#
_symmetry.space_group_name_H-M   'P 1'
#
loop_
_entity.id
_entity.type
_entity.pdbx_description
1 polymer ?
#
loop_
_entity_poly.entity_id
_entity_poly.type
_entity_poly.pdbx_seq_one_letter_code
_entity_poly.pdbx_strand_id
1 'polypeptide(L)'
;MATPPPEKRDPDLVAFGSRVRTLRNNAGLTQESLAAASGLHWTFIGQIERGTRNLSYRNVLRIAKGLGIAASELVDVEQAQP
;
A
#
# COMPACT_ATOMS: atom_id res chain seq x y z
N MET A 1 14.41 -4.28 11.66
CA MET A 1 14.64 -5.06 10.43
C MET A 1 15.15 -4.11 9.35
N ALA A 2 16.28 -4.43 8.73
CA ALA A 2 16.87 -3.61 7.68
C ALA A 2 15.96 -3.63 6.44
N THR A 3 15.62 -2.43 5.94
CA THR A 3 14.96 -2.26 4.64
C THR A 3 15.96 -2.72 3.57
N PRO A 4 15.60 -3.64 2.65
CA PRO A 4 16.52 -4.06 1.59
C PRO A 4 16.95 -2.83 0.76
N PRO A 5 18.21 -2.80 0.26
CA PRO A 5 18.68 -1.75 -0.61
C PRO A 5 17.68 -1.51 -1.77
N PRO A 6 17.43 -0.26 -2.17
CA PRO A 6 16.43 0.08 -3.19
C PRO A 6 16.63 -0.69 -4.51
N GLU A 7 17.87 -1.08 -4.84
CA GLU A 7 18.25 -1.77 -6.07
C GLU A 7 17.75 -3.23 -6.21
N LYS A 8 17.21 -3.84 -5.13
CA LYS A 8 16.72 -5.24 -5.14
C LYS A 8 15.23 -5.39 -4.83
N ARG A 9 14.46 -4.30 -4.90
CA ARG A 9 13.02 -4.37 -4.60
C ARG A 9 12.23 -4.72 -5.86
N ASP A 10 11.19 -5.52 -5.66
CA ASP A 10 10.22 -5.84 -6.68
C ASP A 10 9.55 -4.53 -7.17
N PRO A 11 9.67 -4.18 -8.47
CA PRO A 11 9.13 -2.94 -8.99
C PRO A 11 7.61 -2.84 -8.83
N ASP A 12 6.89 -3.96 -8.90
CA ASP A 12 5.43 -3.99 -8.77
C ASP A 12 5.02 -3.65 -7.34
N LEU A 13 5.76 -4.16 -6.35
CA LEU A 13 5.52 -3.83 -4.94
C LEU A 13 5.84 -2.37 -4.62
N VAL A 14 6.86 -1.79 -5.27
CA VAL A 14 7.23 -0.37 -5.10
C VAL A 14 6.16 0.53 -5.71
N ALA A 15 5.67 0.21 -6.91
CA ALA A 15 4.59 0.94 -7.57
C ALA A 15 3.30 0.89 -6.75
N PHE A 16 2.88 -0.32 -6.35
CA PHE A 16 1.71 -0.51 -5.49
C PHE A 16 1.84 0.23 -4.15
N GLY A 17 3.00 0.11 -3.49
CA GLY A 17 3.28 0.81 -2.24
C GLY A 17 3.20 2.34 -2.36
N SER A 18 3.67 2.88 -3.48
CA SER A 18 3.59 4.32 -3.76
C SER A 18 2.14 4.75 -3.97
N ARG A 19 1.33 3.96 -4.68
CA ARG A 19 -0.11 4.22 -4.84
C ARG A 19 -0.85 4.23 -3.51
N VAL A 20 -0.61 3.24 -2.64
CA VAL A 20 -1.18 3.21 -1.27
C VAL A 20 -0.83 4.49 -0.51
N ARG A 21 0.44 4.93 -0.55
CA ARG A 21 0.88 6.16 0.12
C ARG A 21 0.15 7.39 -0.42
N THR A 22 0.05 7.53 -1.74
CA THR A 22 -0.63 8.66 -2.38
C THR A 22 -2.10 8.71 -1.96
N LEU A 23 -2.83 7.61 -2.07
CA LEU A 23 -4.25 7.53 -1.68
C LEU A 23 -4.43 7.82 -0.19
N ARG A 24 -3.56 7.30 0.67
CA ARG A 24 -3.57 7.57 2.11
C ARG A 24 -3.39 9.07 2.40
N ASN A 25 -2.41 9.71 1.76
CA ASN A 25 -2.15 11.13 1.93
C ASN A 25 -3.33 11.98 1.44
N ASN A 26 -3.93 11.63 0.30
CA ASN A 26 -5.12 12.31 -0.23
C ASN A 26 -6.33 12.20 0.70
N ALA A 27 -6.44 11.07 1.42
CA ALA A 27 -7.45 10.88 2.47
C ALA A 27 -7.09 11.56 3.81
N GLY A 28 -5.94 12.23 3.93
CA GLY A 28 -5.50 12.90 5.15
C GLY A 28 -5.14 11.96 6.30
N LEU A 29 -4.83 10.70 6.02
CA LEU A 29 -4.60 9.67 7.04
C LEU A 29 -3.10 9.49 7.35
N THR A 30 -2.74 9.26 8.62
CA THR A 30 -1.41 8.73 8.96
C THR A 30 -1.34 7.22 8.70
N GLN A 31 -0.14 6.62 8.76
CA GLN A 31 0.00 5.16 8.63
C GLN A 31 -0.75 4.43 9.75
N GLU A 32 -0.73 4.97 10.97
CA GLU A 32 -1.48 4.47 12.12
C GLU A 32 -2.98 4.58 11.91
N SER A 33 -3.47 5.72 11.39
CA SER A 33 -4.89 5.90 11.08
C SER A 33 -5.39 4.91 10.03
N LEU A 34 -4.65 4.73 8.94
CA LEU A 34 -5.00 3.74 7.91
C LEU A 34 -4.94 2.31 8.46
N ALA A 35 -3.93 2.01 9.29
CA ALA A 35 -3.79 0.71 9.92
C ALA A 35 -4.99 0.40 10.82
N ALA A 36 -5.40 1.34 11.66
CA ALA A 36 -6.59 1.21 12.50
C ALA A 36 -7.86 0.99 11.66
N ALA A 37 -8.08 1.80 10.63
CA ALA A 37 -9.23 1.66 9.73
C ALA A 37 -9.25 0.33 8.95
N SER A 38 -8.08 -0.21 8.63
CA SER A 38 -7.92 -1.50 7.94
C SER A 38 -7.88 -2.70 8.90
N GLY A 39 -7.78 -2.46 10.21
CA GLY A 39 -7.47 -3.46 11.25
C GLY A 39 -6.08 -4.12 11.10
N LEU A 40 -5.15 -3.45 10.44
CA LEU A 40 -3.78 -3.91 10.21
C LEU A 40 -2.83 -3.25 11.22
N HIS A 41 -1.60 -3.76 11.31
CA HIS A 41 -0.57 -3.11 12.11
C HIS A 41 0.10 -1.98 11.30
N TRP A 42 0.39 -0.84 11.92
CA TRP A 42 0.96 0.34 11.23
C TRP A 42 2.32 0.06 10.57
N THR A 43 3.16 -0.78 11.19
CA THR A 43 4.43 -1.19 10.57
C THR A 43 4.23 -1.97 9.28
N PHE A 44 3.15 -2.74 9.17
CA PHE A 44 2.80 -3.48 7.96
C PHE A 44 2.37 -2.53 6.84
N ILE A 45 1.57 -1.50 7.16
CA ILE A 45 1.26 -0.40 6.22
C ILE A 45 2.55 0.26 5.73
N GLY A 46 3.46 0.62 6.65
CA GLY A 46 4.74 1.20 6.27
C GLY A 46 5.62 0.29 5.42
N GLN A 47 5.60 -1.03 5.66
CA GLN A 47 6.32 -2.01 4.84
C GLN A 47 5.75 -2.10 3.41
N ILE A 48 4.42 -2.08 3.27
CA ILE A 48 3.72 -2.05 1.98
C ILE A 48 4.10 -0.78 1.23
N GLU A 49 4.00 0.40 1.85
CA GLU A 49 4.32 1.67 1.18
C GLU A 49 5.79 1.82 0.78
N ARG A 50 6.69 1.00 1.34
CA ARG A 50 8.11 0.95 0.94
C ARG A 50 8.40 -0.12 -0.10
N GLY A 51 7.40 -0.90 -0.52
CA GLY A 51 7.56 -2.03 -1.43
C GLY A 51 8.39 -3.17 -0.82
N THR A 52 8.41 -3.29 0.51
CA THR A 52 9.25 -4.28 1.22
C THR A 52 8.51 -5.55 1.62
N ARG A 53 7.21 -5.60 1.38
CA ARG A 53 6.36 -6.71 1.80
C ARG A 53 5.24 -6.93 0.79
N ASN A 54 5.20 -8.14 0.24
CA ASN A 54 4.03 -8.61 -0.51
C ASN A 54 2.86 -8.87 0.47
N LEU A 55 1.63 -8.70 -0.01
CA LEU A 55 0.41 -8.84 0.77
C LEU A 55 -0.58 -9.79 0.08
N SER A 56 -1.45 -10.41 0.87
CA SER A 56 -2.54 -11.22 0.33
C SER A 56 -3.66 -10.34 -0.20
N TYR A 57 -4.47 -10.90 -1.10
CA TYR A 57 -5.69 -10.26 -1.60
C TYR A 57 -6.61 -9.77 -0.46
N ARG A 58 -6.72 -10.54 0.63
CA ARG A 58 -7.52 -10.13 1.80
C ARG A 58 -7.02 -8.81 2.41
N ASN A 59 -5.72 -8.57 2.43
CA ASN A 59 -5.17 -7.32 2.93
C ASN A 59 -5.37 -6.16 1.95
N VAL A 60 -5.40 -6.42 0.63
CA VAL A 60 -5.79 -5.41 -0.38
C VAL A 60 -7.21 -4.91 -0.08
N LEU A 61 -8.16 -5.84 0.12
CA LEU A 61 -9.55 -5.50 0.44
C LEU A 61 -9.66 -4.69 1.74
N ARG A 62 -8.86 -5.02 2.74
CA ARG A 62 -8.85 -4.30 4.03
C ARG A 62 -8.31 -2.89 3.89
N ILE A 63 -7.24 -2.69 3.12
CA ILE A 63 -6.66 -1.38 2.85
C ILE A 63 -7.64 -0.52 2.04
N ALA A 64 -8.25 -1.08 0.99
CA ALA A 64 -9.28 -0.39 0.21
C ALA A 64 -10.45 0.07 1.10
N LYS A 65 -10.94 -0.82 1.98
CA LYS A 65 -11.95 -0.49 2.99
C LYS A 65 -11.48 0.64 3.92
N GLY A 66 -10.23 0.58 4.41
CA GLY A 66 -9.66 1.60 5.29
C GLY A 66 -9.47 2.96 4.62
N LEU A 67 -9.27 2.97 3.29
CA LEU A 67 -9.20 4.17 2.46
C LEU A 67 -10.58 4.68 2.01
N GLY A 68 -11.65 3.89 2.17
CA GLY A 68 -12.99 4.24 1.74
C GLY A 68 -13.20 4.18 0.21
N ILE A 69 -12.40 3.38 -0.50
CA ILE A 69 -12.44 3.26 -1.98
C ILE A 69 -12.70 1.81 -2.42
N ALA A 70 -13.04 1.61 -3.69
CA ALA A 70 -13.11 0.28 -4.25
C ALA A 70 -11.72 -0.37 -4.37
N ALA A 71 -11.66 -1.70 -4.26
CA ALA A 71 -10.40 -2.43 -4.42
C ALA A 71 -9.80 -2.26 -5.82
N SER A 72 -10.65 -2.11 -6.84
CA SER A 72 -10.24 -1.78 -8.21
C SER A 72 -9.48 -0.46 -8.26
N GLU A 73 -9.97 0.59 -7.59
CA GLU A 73 -9.26 1.87 -7.48
C GLU A 73 -7.94 1.72 -6.73
N LEU A 74 -7.83 0.82 -5.75
CA LEU A 74 -6.55 0.58 -5.08
C LEU A 74 -5.53 -0.10 -5.99
N VAL A 75 -5.95 -1.03 -6.85
CA VAL A 75 -5.06 -1.78 -7.75
C VAL A 75 -5.00 -1.23 -9.16
N ASP A 76 -5.66 -0.10 -9.42
CA ASP A 76 -5.70 0.53 -10.74
C ASP A 76 -4.31 1.00 -11.12
N VAL A 77 -3.61 0.09 -11.79
CA VAL A 77 -2.43 0.35 -12.57
C VAL A 77 -2.97 0.90 -13.88
N GLU A 78 -3.06 2.23 -13.96
CA GLU A 78 -2.96 2.89 -15.25
C GLU A 78 -1.72 2.27 -15.88
N GLN A 79 -1.95 1.36 -16.84
CA GLN A 79 -0.91 0.51 -17.36
C GLN A 79 0.15 1.48 -17.86
N ALA A 80 1.35 1.45 -17.28
CA ALA A 80 2.50 1.96 -17.98
C ALA A 80 2.58 1.10 -19.25
N GLN A 81 1.97 1.60 -20.31
CA GLN A 81 1.76 0.91 -21.56
C GLN A 81 2.52 1.67 -22.63
N PRO A 82 3.11 0.93 -23.56
CA PRO A 82 4.41 0.27 -23.46
C PRO A 82 5.61 1.26 -23.38
#